data_AF-A0A9P8D8I4-F1
#
_entry.id   AF-A0A9P8D8I4-F1
#
_cell.length_a   1.000
_cell.length_b   1.000
_cell.length_c   1.000
_cell.angle_alpha   90.00
_cell.angle_beta   90.00
_cell.angle_gamma   90.00
#
_symmetry.space_group_name_H-M   'P 1'
#
loop_
_entity.id
_entity.type
_entity.pdbx_description
1 polymer ?
#
loop_
_entity_poly.entity_id
_entity_poly.type
_entity_poly.pdbx_seq_one_letter_code
_entity_poly.pdbx_strand_id
1 'polypeptide(L)'
;MPSLDARKLGRKATNHLLLGLSLPTIIDLYSSTSIEFLRSLNSLLSEFDSFQQLHGESSTAASLTRARLPSMFRRPGGKSRRSTSAADMHPMVDEMASLPAAGGPAPSVMNFAAAETDLLPGEEYTFLLTPSLPFDPDYFETFATLCDVLIDCYTRFLALVPSPRECSAPVAELFTKADSRVRKIIVQGIVRDFEEQSRSHVKMEVASIGKVVLGGLM
;
A
#
# COMPACT_ATOMS: atom_id res chain seq x y z
N MET A 1 17.89 14.93 11.70
CA MET A 1 16.57 14.30 11.49
C MET A 1 16.47 13.07 12.38
N PRO A 2 16.08 13.18 13.66
CA PRO A 2 15.74 12.02 14.48
C PRO A 2 14.49 11.40 13.84
N SER A 3 14.71 10.23 13.29
CA SER A 3 14.02 9.66 12.14
C SER A 3 12.52 9.52 12.35
N LEU A 4 11.78 9.85 11.29
CA LEU A 4 10.61 9.11 10.86
C LEU A 4 10.86 7.63 11.19
N ASP A 5 10.23 7.13 12.25
CA ASP A 5 10.46 5.78 12.74
C ASP A 5 10.17 4.83 11.57
N ALA A 6 11.19 4.20 11.01
CA ALA A 6 11.12 3.64 9.65
C ALA A 6 9.97 2.64 9.49
N ARG A 7 9.61 1.96 10.59
CA ARG A 7 8.44 1.09 10.67
C ARG A 7 7.09 1.82 10.56
N LYS A 8 6.94 2.96 11.26
CA LYS A 8 5.72 3.77 11.18
C LYS A 8 5.57 4.38 9.79
N LEU A 9 6.71 4.79 9.21
CA LEU A 9 6.77 5.38 7.89
C LEU A 9 6.43 4.36 6.79
N GLY A 10 7.02 3.16 6.85
CA GLY A 10 6.74 2.07 5.91
C GLY A 10 5.28 1.64 5.94
N ARG A 11 4.64 1.58 7.12
CA ARG A 11 3.21 1.27 7.20
C ARG A 11 2.32 2.36 6.58
N LYS A 12 2.63 3.64 6.84
CA LYS A 12 1.92 4.75 6.22
C LYS A 12 2.09 4.73 4.70
N ALA A 13 3.31 4.47 4.22
CA ALA A 13 3.61 4.31 2.80
C ALA A 13 2.76 3.19 2.20
N THR A 14 2.75 2.00 2.82
CA THR A 14 1.92 0.88 2.37
C THR A 14 0.46 1.26 2.29
N ASN A 15 -0.13 1.86 3.34
CA ASN A 15 -1.52 2.29 3.32
C ASN A 15 -1.79 3.31 2.20
N HIS A 16 -0.92 4.29 2.00
CA HIS A 16 -1.05 5.26 0.91
C HIS A 16 -0.91 4.62 -0.47
N LEU A 17 -0.05 3.62 -0.61
CA LEU A 17 0.10 2.85 -1.84
C LEU A 17 -1.18 2.08 -2.17
N LEU A 18 -1.80 1.40 -1.20
CA LEU A 18 -3.06 0.67 -1.42
C LEU A 18 -4.14 1.60 -1.97
N LEU A 19 -4.29 2.78 -1.37
CA LEU A 19 -5.23 3.79 -1.86
C LEU A 19 -4.84 4.29 -3.26
N GLY A 20 -3.56 4.60 -3.47
CA GLY A 20 -3.04 5.07 -4.76
C GLY A 20 -3.19 4.07 -5.90
N LEU A 21 -3.14 2.77 -5.62
CA LEU A 21 -3.40 1.71 -6.60
C LEU A 21 -4.89 1.52 -6.88
N SER A 22 -5.74 1.77 -5.89
CA SER A 22 -7.19 1.55 -5.98
C SER A 22 -7.90 2.70 -6.71
N LEU A 23 -7.48 3.94 -6.49
CA LEU A 23 -8.13 5.13 -7.08
C LEU A 23 -8.21 5.10 -8.62
N PRO A 24 -7.15 4.73 -9.39
CA PRO A 24 -7.22 4.64 -10.84
C PRO A 24 -8.32 3.71 -11.35
N THR A 25 -8.60 2.60 -10.64
CA THR A 25 -9.70 1.70 -11.04
C THR A 25 -11.07 2.37 -10.98
N ILE A 26 -11.28 3.30 -10.04
CA ILE A 26 -12.49 4.12 -9.96
C ILE A 26 -12.57 5.08 -11.14
N ILE A 27 -11.44 5.71 -11.49
CA ILE A 27 -11.34 6.60 -12.66
C ILE A 27 -11.64 5.84 -13.94
N ASP A 28 -11.14 4.61 -14.09
CA ASP A 28 -11.25 3.89 -15.36
C ASP A 28 -12.59 3.18 -15.54
N LEU A 29 -13.15 2.61 -14.47
CA LEU A 29 -14.32 1.73 -14.55
C LEU A 29 -15.63 2.38 -14.12
N TYR A 30 -15.61 3.37 -13.22
CA TYR A 30 -16.82 3.91 -12.56
C TYR A 30 -17.06 5.40 -12.84
N SER A 31 -16.50 5.92 -13.92
CA SER A 31 -16.50 7.36 -14.24
C SER A 31 -17.43 7.71 -15.42
N SER A 32 -18.50 6.94 -15.61
CA SER A 32 -19.50 7.18 -16.66
C SER A 32 -20.41 8.38 -16.33
N THR A 33 -20.72 8.56 -15.04
CA THR A 33 -21.51 9.67 -14.50
C THR A 33 -20.88 10.18 -13.22
N SER A 34 -21.09 11.47 -12.90
CA SER A 34 -20.57 12.08 -11.66
C SER A 34 -21.10 11.37 -10.40
N ILE A 35 -22.35 10.93 -10.41
CA ILE A 35 -22.98 10.24 -9.28
C ILE A 35 -22.40 8.84 -9.07
N GLU A 36 -22.24 8.05 -10.13
CA GLU A 36 -21.62 6.72 -10.03
C GLU A 36 -20.19 6.83 -9.51
N PHE A 37 -19.40 7.73 -10.10
CA PHE A 37 -18.04 8.01 -9.69
C PHE A 37 -17.94 8.33 -8.20
N LEU A 38 -18.76 9.28 -7.73
CA LEU A 38 -18.73 9.68 -6.32
C LEU A 38 -19.22 8.59 -5.38
N ARG A 39 -20.18 7.74 -5.78
CA ARG A 39 -20.60 6.60 -4.95
C ARG A 39 -19.47 5.59 -4.81
N SER A 40 -18.86 5.18 -5.91
CA SER A 40 -17.76 4.21 -5.90
C SER A 40 -16.54 4.77 -5.14
N LEU A 41 -16.22 6.05 -5.32
CA LEU A 41 -15.17 6.73 -4.55
C LEU A 41 -15.47 6.76 -3.05
N ASN A 42 -16.71 7.08 -2.65
CA ASN A 42 -17.11 7.05 -1.24
C ASN A 42 -17.03 5.64 -0.64
N SER A 43 -17.42 4.61 -1.41
CA SER A 43 -17.30 3.22 -0.99
C SER A 43 -15.84 2.83 -0.79
N LEU A 44 -14.96 3.11 -1.76
CA LEU A 44 -13.52 2.88 -1.64
C LEU A 44 -12.91 3.59 -0.42
N LEU A 45 -13.22 4.87 -0.21
CA LEU A 45 -12.72 5.61 0.96
C LEU A 45 -13.28 5.07 2.28
N SER A 46 -14.45 4.42 2.25
CA SER A 46 -15.02 3.77 3.44
C SER A 46 -14.38 2.42 3.71
N GLU A 47 -14.13 1.62 2.67
CA GLU A 47 -13.36 0.38 2.75
C GLU A 47 -11.97 0.64 3.30
N PHE A 48 -11.30 1.70 2.80
CA PHE A 48 -9.98 2.09 3.28
C PHE A 48 -9.96 2.51 4.76
N ASP A 49 -10.95 3.29 5.22
CA ASP A 49 -11.05 3.69 6.64
C ASP A 49 -11.28 2.44 7.54
N SER A 50 -12.11 1.49 7.10
CA SER A 50 -12.32 0.21 7.79
C SER A 50 -11.03 -0.63 7.83
N PHE A 51 -10.33 -0.73 6.70
CA PHE A 51 -9.05 -1.43 6.61
C PHE A 51 -8.02 -0.84 7.58
N GLN A 52 -7.91 0.49 7.64
CA GLN A 52 -7.01 1.17 8.56
C GLN A 52 -7.37 0.94 10.04
N GLN A 53 -8.64 0.75 10.37
CA GLN A 53 -9.08 0.47 11.74
C GLN A 53 -8.72 -0.95 12.17
N LEU A 54 -8.91 -1.94 11.31
CA LEU A 54 -8.58 -3.34 11.56
C LEU A 54 -7.06 -3.58 11.54
N HIS A 55 -6.40 -2.98 10.56
CA HIS A 55 -4.96 -3.01 10.36
C HIS A 55 -4.32 -1.71 10.87
N GLY A 56 -4.76 -1.22 12.04
CA GLY A 56 -4.29 0.01 12.69
C GLY A 56 -3.13 -0.17 13.68
N GLU A 57 -2.66 0.94 14.29
CA GLU A 57 -1.43 1.05 15.12
C GLU A 57 -1.24 -0.02 16.21
N SER A 58 -2.30 -0.68 16.68
CA SER A 58 -2.25 -1.75 17.68
C SER A 58 -1.96 -3.15 17.12
N SER A 59 -2.05 -3.34 15.80
CA SER A 59 -1.90 -4.65 15.17
C SER A 59 -0.43 -4.93 14.82
N THR A 60 0.16 -5.93 15.48
CA THR A 60 1.53 -6.43 15.23
C THR A 60 1.68 -7.18 13.89
N ALA A 61 0.62 -7.26 13.09
CA ALA A 61 0.53 -8.01 11.84
C ALA A 61 1.04 -7.25 10.60
N ALA A 62 1.23 -5.94 10.68
CA ALA A 62 1.25 -5.06 9.50
C ALA A 62 2.60 -4.94 8.77
N SER A 63 3.16 -6.04 8.29
CA SER A 63 4.24 -5.99 7.30
C SER A 63 3.79 -6.81 6.08
N LEU A 64 3.06 -6.17 5.15
CA LEU A 64 2.70 -6.75 3.84
C LEU A 64 3.93 -7.24 3.06
N THR A 65 5.13 -6.79 3.49
CA THR A 65 6.46 -7.20 3.06
C THR A 65 6.91 -8.59 3.47
N ARG A 66 6.22 -9.26 4.41
CA ARG A 66 6.57 -10.62 4.82
C ARG A 66 5.72 -11.66 4.10
N ALA A 67 5.71 -11.60 2.78
CA ALA A 67 5.78 -12.83 2.02
C ALA A 67 7.06 -13.56 2.47
N ARG A 68 6.92 -14.51 3.41
CA ARG A 68 8.01 -15.43 3.75
C ARG A 68 8.34 -16.20 2.48
N LEU A 69 9.31 -15.71 1.71
CA LEU A 69 9.96 -16.48 0.68
C LEU A 69 10.29 -17.84 1.30
N PRO A 70 9.78 -18.96 0.76
CA PRO A 70 10.14 -20.27 1.25
C PRO A 70 11.67 -20.33 1.28
N SER A 71 12.22 -20.69 2.43
CA SER A 71 13.66 -20.86 2.63
C SER A 71 14.18 -22.00 1.74
N MET A 72 14.31 -21.77 0.43
CA MET A 72 14.78 -22.75 -0.55
C MET A 72 16.31 -22.81 -0.63
N PHE A 73 17.03 -21.98 0.15
CA PHE A 73 18.49 -21.96 0.21
C PHE A 73 19.07 -22.40 1.56
N ARG A 74 18.31 -23.17 2.36
CA ARG A 74 18.93 -23.96 3.42
C ARG A 74 19.53 -25.21 2.80
N ARG A 75 20.78 -25.10 2.35
CA ARG A 75 21.64 -26.27 2.17
C ARG A 75 21.75 -26.99 3.53
N PRO A 76 21.41 -28.27 3.64
CA PRO A 76 21.71 -29.03 4.85
C PRO A 76 23.22 -29.04 5.04
N GLY A 77 23.69 -28.48 6.15
CA GLY A 77 25.05 -28.72 6.62
C GLY A 77 25.21 -30.20 6.93
N GLY A 78 25.84 -30.93 6.01
CA GLY A 78 26.25 -32.32 6.18
C GLY A 78 27.74 -32.45 5.86
N LYS A 79 28.54 -32.76 6.88
CA LYS A 79 29.99 -33.02 6.81
C LYS A 79 30.36 -33.92 5.63
N SER A 80 31.29 -33.45 4.81
CA SER A 80 32.09 -34.28 3.91
C SER A 80 32.79 -35.39 4.69
N ARG A 81 32.44 -36.65 4.43
CA ARG A 81 33.23 -37.82 4.83
C ARG A 81 33.06 -38.96 3.82
N ARG A 82 34.15 -39.21 3.10
CA ARG A 82 34.54 -40.37 2.26
C ARG A 82 33.73 -41.67 2.42
N SER A 83 33.31 -42.24 1.29
CA SER A 83 33.43 -43.68 1.01
C SER A 83 33.35 -43.97 -0.50
N THR A 84 33.98 -45.07 -0.90
CA THR A 84 34.39 -45.49 -2.25
C THR A 84 33.46 -46.54 -2.86
N SER A 85 33.29 -46.46 -4.19
CA SER A 85 33.09 -47.51 -5.23
C SER A 85 32.28 -48.79 -4.95
N ALA A 86 31.29 -49.08 -5.82
CA ALA A 86 31.15 -50.35 -6.56
C ALA A 86 30.02 -50.25 -7.63
N ALA A 87 30.20 -50.97 -8.73
CA ALA A 87 29.45 -50.94 -9.98
C ALA A 87 28.04 -51.55 -9.92
N ASP A 88 27.12 -51.11 -10.79
CA ASP A 88 26.32 -52.03 -11.62
C ASP A 88 25.64 -51.31 -12.80
N MET A 89 25.53 -52.04 -13.92
CA MET A 89 25.03 -51.59 -15.23
C MET A 89 23.89 -52.52 -15.67
N HIS A 90 22.67 -52.00 -15.89
CA HIS A 90 21.76 -52.50 -16.95
C HIS A 90 20.57 -51.54 -17.22
N PRO A 91 19.97 -51.54 -18.44
CA PRO A 91 19.14 -50.47 -18.97
C PRO A 91 17.63 -50.78 -19.04
N MET A 92 16.87 -49.69 -19.19
CA MET A 92 15.63 -49.48 -19.95
C MET A 92 14.52 -50.55 -19.92
N VAL A 93 13.42 -50.22 -19.22
CA VAL A 93 12.04 -50.52 -19.66
C VAL A 93 11.08 -49.40 -19.23
N ASP A 94 10.09 -49.22 -20.09
CA ASP A 94 9.06 -48.19 -20.27
C ASP A 94 8.00 -48.14 -19.15
N GLU A 95 7.58 -46.94 -18.69
CA GLU A 95 6.20 -46.75 -18.20
C GLU A 95 5.73 -45.28 -18.29
N MET A 96 4.69 -45.12 -19.11
CA MET A 96 3.75 -44.02 -19.35
C MET A 96 3.27 -43.24 -18.11
N ALA A 97 3.40 -41.91 -18.13
CA ALA A 97 2.52 -41.00 -17.38
C ALA A 97 2.46 -39.58 -18.01
N SER A 98 1.45 -39.40 -18.87
CA SER A 98 0.59 -38.20 -19.01
C SER A 98 1.17 -36.81 -18.75
N LEU A 99 1.46 -36.09 -19.82
CA LEU A 99 1.48 -34.63 -19.89
C LEU A 99 0.03 -34.10 -19.99
N PRO A 100 -0.39 -33.08 -19.20
CA PRO A 100 -1.35 -32.13 -19.68
C PRO A 100 -0.59 -30.92 -20.25
N ALA A 101 -0.67 -30.77 -21.56
CA ALA A 101 -0.47 -29.50 -22.23
C ALA A 101 -1.71 -28.63 -22.00
N ALA A 102 -1.53 -27.39 -21.52
CA ALA A 102 -2.23 -26.18 -21.98
C ALA A 102 -2.10 -25.06 -20.95
N GLY A 103 -1.41 -23.99 -21.33
CA GLY A 103 -1.33 -22.76 -20.55
C GLY A 103 -0.19 -21.89 -21.09
N GLY A 104 -0.37 -21.34 -22.29
CA GLY A 104 0.60 -20.43 -22.90
C GLY A 104 0.93 -19.24 -21.99
N PRO A 105 2.06 -18.56 -22.23
CA PRO A 105 2.45 -17.42 -21.42
C PRO A 105 1.43 -16.30 -21.65
N ALA A 106 0.53 -16.10 -20.70
CA ALA A 106 -0.24 -14.87 -20.61
C ALA A 106 0.76 -13.70 -20.49
N PRO A 107 0.54 -12.58 -21.18
CA PRO A 107 1.46 -11.46 -21.15
C PRO A 107 1.54 -10.96 -19.71
N SER A 108 2.76 -10.68 -19.25
CA SER A 108 3.10 -10.31 -17.86
C SER A 108 2.60 -8.91 -17.45
N VAL A 109 1.42 -8.50 -17.90
CA VAL A 109 0.80 -7.24 -17.50
C VAL A 109 0.05 -7.48 -16.18
N MET A 110 0.77 -7.27 -15.08
CA MET A 110 0.25 -6.96 -13.74
C MET A 110 -0.75 -7.96 -13.13
N ASN A 111 -0.27 -9.17 -12.77
CA ASN A 111 -0.98 -10.05 -11.83
C ASN A 111 -0.71 -9.64 -10.36
N PHE A 112 -0.89 -8.35 -10.04
CA PHE A 112 -0.80 -7.80 -8.67
C PHE A 112 -2.07 -8.12 -7.85
N ALA A 113 -3.15 -8.54 -8.51
CA ALA A 113 -4.50 -8.58 -7.95
C ALA A 113 -4.84 -9.79 -7.04
N ALA A 114 -3.90 -10.69 -6.74
CA ALA A 114 -4.20 -11.87 -5.91
C ALA A 114 -3.19 -12.01 -4.77
N ALA A 115 -3.44 -11.29 -3.68
CA ALA A 115 -2.77 -11.54 -2.42
C ALA A 115 -3.77 -11.53 -1.27
N GLU A 116 -4.66 -12.52 -1.27
CA GLU A 116 -5.56 -12.83 -0.15
C GLU A 116 -4.81 -13.28 1.13
N THR A 117 -3.47 -13.29 1.12
CA THR A 117 -2.67 -13.97 2.14
C THR A 117 -2.53 -13.18 3.45
N ASP A 118 -2.97 -11.92 3.51
CA ASP A 118 -2.80 -11.04 4.69
C ASP A 118 -4.12 -10.40 5.18
N LEU A 119 -5.26 -10.77 4.59
CA LEU A 119 -6.58 -10.37 5.06
C LEU A 119 -7.04 -11.31 6.18
N LEU A 120 -7.79 -10.77 7.16
CA LEU A 120 -8.41 -11.59 8.18
C LEU A 120 -9.46 -12.51 7.54
N PRO A 121 -9.75 -13.70 8.09
CA PRO A 121 -10.78 -14.58 7.54
C PRO A 121 -12.13 -13.87 7.39
N GLY A 122 -12.66 -13.80 6.16
CA GLY A 122 -13.92 -13.12 5.84
C GLY A 122 -13.81 -11.61 5.58
N GLU A 123 -12.60 -11.06 5.53
CA GLU A 123 -12.33 -9.67 5.12
C GLU A 123 -12.24 -9.60 3.59
N GLU A 124 -13.24 -9.00 2.95
CA GLU A 124 -13.31 -8.81 1.50
C GLU A 124 -13.66 -7.34 1.20
N TYR A 125 -12.96 -6.75 0.23
CA TYR A 125 -13.17 -5.38 -0.23
C TYR A 125 -13.59 -5.37 -1.69
N THR A 126 -14.52 -4.49 -2.06
CA THR A 126 -15.03 -4.41 -3.44
C THR A 126 -14.12 -3.56 -4.32
N PHE A 127 -13.65 -2.43 -3.79
CA PHE A 127 -12.89 -1.42 -4.52
C PHE A 127 -11.45 -1.28 -4.02
N LEU A 128 -11.20 -1.55 -2.73
CA LEU A 128 -9.86 -1.47 -2.16
C LEU A 128 -9.01 -2.65 -2.61
N LEU A 129 -7.91 -2.35 -3.31
CA LEU A 129 -6.91 -3.33 -3.69
C LEU A 129 -5.92 -3.55 -2.56
N THR A 130 -5.67 -4.82 -2.22
CA THR A 130 -4.72 -5.23 -1.18
C THR A 130 -3.69 -6.23 -1.72
N PRO A 131 -2.84 -5.83 -2.69
CA PRO A 131 -1.78 -6.69 -3.21
C PRO A 131 -0.70 -6.97 -2.15
N SER A 132 -0.01 -8.09 -2.30
CA SER A 132 1.20 -8.38 -1.52
C SER A 132 2.35 -7.59 -2.11
N LEU A 133 3.15 -6.97 -1.24
CA LEU A 133 4.25 -6.13 -1.65
C LEU A 133 5.57 -6.88 -1.50
N PRO A 134 6.41 -6.96 -2.54
CA PRO A 134 7.71 -7.62 -2.44
C PRO A 134 8.73 -6.82 -1.61
N PHE A 135 8.47 -5.54 -1.35
CA PHE A 135 9.32 -4.62 -0.56
C PHE A 135 8.48 -3.52 0.10
N ASP A 136 9.06 -2.84 1.09
CA ASP A 136 8.41 -1.74 1.79
C ASP A 136 8.51 -0.49 0.91
N PRO A 137 7.38 0.17 0.59
CA PRO A 137 7.42 1.36 -0.25
C PRO A 137 8.07 2.55 0.48
N ASP A 138 8.75 3.40 -0.28
CA ASP A 138 9.25 4.68 0.24
C ASP A 138 8.08 5.64 0.44
N TYR A 139 7.98 6.25 1.62
CA TYR A 139 6.85 7.09 1.97
C TYR A 139 6.77 8.39 1.17
N PHE A 140 7.90 9.07 0.94
CA PHE A 140 7.85 10.37 0.28
C PHE A 140 7.46 10.20 -1.18
N GLU A 141 8.03 9.20 -1.85
CA GLU A 141 7.67 8.85 -3.23
C GLU A 141 6.20 8.40 -3.32
N THR A 142 5.77 7.52 -2.41
CA THR A 142 4.38 7.02 -2.40
C THR A 142 3.37 8.12 -2.10
N PHE A 143 3.73 9.06 -1.21
CA PHE A 143 2.84 10.17 -0.89
C PHE A 143 2.74 11.15 -2.06
N ALA A 144 3.85 11.48 -2.72
CA ALA A 144 3.84 12.33 -3.91
C ALA A 144 2.98 11.73 -5.03
N THR A 145 3.17 10.44 -5.33
CA THR A 145 2.37 9.74 -6.34
C THR A 145 0.89 9.63 -5.94
N LEU A 146 0.57 9.46 -4.66
CA LEU A 146 -0.81 9.52 -4.18
C LEU A 146 -1.44 10.91 -4.43
N CYS A 147 -0.70 12.00 -4.21
CA CYS A 147 -1.17 13.35 -4.52
C CYS A 147 -1.46 13.52 -6.02
N ASP A 148 -0.58 13.02 -6.90
CA ASP A 148 -0.79 13.08 -8.35
C ASP A 148 -2.06 12.30 -8.76
N VAL A 149 -2.25 11.09 -8.23
CA VAL A 149 -3.45 10.28 -8.49
C VAL A 149 -4.72 10.95 -7.95
N LEU A 150 -4.64 11.63 -6.80
CA LEU A 150 -5.77 12.42 -6.28
C LEU A 150 -6.09 13.60 -7.21
N ILE A 151 -5.08 14.30 -7.72
CA ILE A 151 -5.27 15.37 -8.69
C ILE A 151 -6.01 14.82 -9.92
N ASP A 152 -5.61 13.65 -10.43
CA ASP A 152 -6.31 12.99 -11.55
C ASP A 152 -7.76 12.64 -11.21
N CYS A 153 -8.03 12.14 -9.99
CA CYS A 153 -9.39 11.87 -9.51
C CYS A 153 -10.28 13.12 -9.50
N TYR A 154 -9.81 14.22 -8.92
CA TYR A 154 -10.57 15.46 -8.88
C TYR A 154 -10.70 16.10 -10.27
N THR A 155 -9.66 16.00 -11.10
CA THR A 155 -9.70 16.46 -12.50
C THR A 155 -10.74 15.68 -13.30
N ARG A 156 -10.81 14.35 -13.13
CA ARG A 156 -11.85 13.53 -13.75
C ARG A 156 -13.23 13.91 -13.27
N PHE A 157 -13.42 14.14 -11.97
CA PHE A 157 -14.70 14.58 -11.44
C PHE A 157 -15.16 15.92 -12.05
N LEU A 158 -14.24 16.90 -12.18
CA LEU A 158 -14.54 18.18 -12.82
C LEU A 158 -14.91 18.02 -14.29
N ALA A 159 -14.29 17.08 -15.00
CA ALA A 159 -14.67 16.76 -16.38
C ALA A 159 -16.10 16.17 -16.49
N LEU A 160 -16.59 15.51 -15.43
CA LEU A 160 -17.97 14.99 -15.33
C LEU A 160 -18.99 16.04 -14.87
N VAL A 161 -18.53 17.22 -14.43
CA VAL A 161 -19.38 18.35 -14.02
C VAL A 161 -18.83 19.64 -14.67
N PRO A 162 -18.86 19.73 -16.01
CA PRO A 162 -18.24 20.83 -16.75
C PRO A 162 -18.94 22.19 -16.53
N SER A 163 -20.17 22.18 -16.01
CA SER A 163 -20.93 23.39 -15.72
C SER A 163 -21.59 23.35 -14.33
N PRO A 164 -21.75 24.50 -13.66
CA PRO A 164 -22.44 24.57 -12.36
C PRO A 164 -23.88 24.03 -12.39
N ARG A 165 -24.52 23.97 -13.57
CA ARG A 165 -25.90 23.46 -13.73
C ARG A 165 -26.02 21.97 -13.44
N GLU A 166 -24.93 21.23 -13.59
CA GLU A 166 -24.87 19.78 -13.35
C GLU A 166 -24.56 19.44 -11.88
N CYS A 167 -24.22 20.46 -11.08
CA CYS A 167 -24.01 20.33 -9.63
C CYS A 167 -25.36 20.27 -8.90
N SER A 168 -26.07 19.18 -9.10
CA SER A 168 -27.32 18.87 -8.39
C SER A 168 -27.04 18.60 -6.89
N ALA A 169 -28.07 18.75 -6.04
CA ALA A 169 -27.93 18.50 -4.61
C ALA A 169 -27.34 17.10 -4.27
N PRO A 170 -27.76 16.00 -4.94
CA PRO A 170 -27.15 14.68 -4.70
C PRO A 170 -25.65 14.62 -5.02
N VAL A 171 -25.20 15.32 -6.07
CA VAL A 171 -23.77 15.40 -6.43
C VAL A 171 -23.01 16.17 -5.35
N ALA A 172 -23.54 17.30 -4.90
CA ALA A 172 -22.92 18.12 -3.86
C ALA A 172 -22.78 17.37 -2.52
N GLU A 173 -23.81 16.61 -2.12
CA GLU A 173 -23.79 15.80 -0.91
C GLU A 173 -22.75 14.68 -0.98
N LEU A 174 -22.75 13.91 -2.07
CA LEU A 174 -21.79 12.83 -2.28
C LEU A 174 -20.35 13.35 -2.36
N PHE A 175 -20.14 14.48 -3.04
CA PHE A 175 -18.84 15.14 -3.12
C PHE A 175 -18.37 15.58 -1.74
N THR A 176 -19.20 16.31 -0.98
CA THR A 176 -18.85 16.78 0.37
C THR A 176 -18.47 15.61 1.29
N LYS A 177 -19.16 14.48 1.15
CA LYS A 177 -18.85 13.25 1.88
C LYS A 177 -17.50 12.64 1.47
N ALA A 178 -17.21 12.54 0.18
CA ALA A 178 -15.93 12.03 -0.30
C ALA A 178 -14.77 12.94 0.13
N ASP A 179 -14.94 14.24 -0.08
CA ASP A 179 -13.95 15.28 0.14
C ASP A 179 -13.62 15.44 1.64
N SER A 180 -14.61 15.32 2.53
CA SER A 180 -14.36 15.26 3.97
C SER A 180 -13.55 14.03 4.39
N ARG A 181 -13.76 12.87 3.76
CA ARG A 181 -12.95 11.66 4.00
C ARG A 181 -11.54 11.82 3.50
N VAL A 182 -11.33 12.35 2.29
CA VAL A 182 -9.99 12.64 1.75
C VAL A 182 -9.22 13.57 2.71
N ARG A 183 -9.86 14.64 3.20
CA ARG A 183 -9.25 15.52 4.20
C ARG A 183 -8.86 14.78 5.48
N LYS A 184 -9.76 13.96 6.02
CA LYS A 184 -9.52 13.22 7.27
C LYS A 184 -8.39 12.19 7.12
N ILE A 185 -8.44 11.40 6.06
CA ILE A 185 -7.57 10.25 5.84
C ILE A 185 -6.16 10.69 5.43
N ILE A 186 -6.05 11.72 4.59
CA ILE A 186 -4.80 12.09 3.91
C ILE A 186 -4.23 13.37 4.52
N VAL A 187 -5.01 14.46 4.49
CA VAL A 187 -4.51 15.80 4.84
C VAL A 187 -4.27 15.94 6.34
N GLN A 188 -5.25 15.54 7.16
CA GLN A 188 -5.23 15.78 8.60
C GLN A 188 -4.05 15.08 9.29
N GLY A 189 -3.74 13.84 8.89
CA GLY A 189 -2.60 13.11 9.44
C GLY A 189 -1.27 13.82 9.19
N ILE A 190 -1.07 14.28 7.95
CA ILE A 190 0.18 14.91 7.51
C ILE A 190 0.36 16.29 8.14
N VAL A 191 -0.70 17.10 8.16
CA VAL A 191 -0.66 18.42 8.81
C VAL A 191 -0.32 18.27 10.29
N ARG A 192 -0.96 17.34 10.99
CA ARG A 192 -0.68 17.07 12.41
C ARG A 192 0.77 16.63 12.63
N ASP A 193 1.26 15.68 11.82
CA ASP A 193 2.63 15.18 11.95
C ASP A 193 3.66 16.28 11.69
N PHE A 194 3.42 17.12 10.67
CA PHE A 194 4.25 18.27 10.35
C PHE A 194 4.28 19.30 11.49
N GLU A 195 3.13 19.63 12.07
CA GLU A 195 3.03 20.56 13.20
C GLU A 195 3.78 20.04 14.44
N GLU A 196 3.60 18.75 14.75
CA GLU A 196 4.24 18.12 15.91
C GLU A 196 5.76 18.05 15.74
N GLN A 197 6.23 17.67 14.55
CA GLN A 197 7.66 17.62 14.24
C GLN A 197 8.29 19.02 14.28
N SER A 198 7.64 20.01 13.67
CA SER A 198 8.10 21.39 13.66
C SER A 198 8.24 21.94 15.08
N ARG A 199 7.23 21.71 15.93
CA ARG A 199 7.25 22.13 17.34
C ARG A 199 8.36 21.46 18.13
N SER A 200 8.56 20.16 17.93
CA SER A 200 9.63 19.40 18.58
C SER A 200 11.01 19.93 18.17
N HIS A 201 11.22 20.15 16.87
CA HIS A 201 12.47 20.69 16.34
C HIS A 201 12.78 22.09 16.89
N VAL A 202 11.81 23.01 16.84
CA VAL A 202 12.00 24.37 17.39
C VAL A 202 12.39 24.31 18.87
N LYS A 203 11.74 23.46 19.67
CA LYS A 203 12.10 23.29 21.08
C LYS A 203 13.53 22.78 21.27
N MET A 204 13.95 21.81 20.46
CA MET A 204 15.31 21.26 20.52
C MET A 204 16.36 22.30 20.12
N GLU A 205 16.14 23.03 19.03
CA GLU A 205 17.05 24.07 18.55
C GLU A 205 17.17 25.21 19.58
N VAL A 206 16.06 25.68 20.13
CA VAL A 206 16.06 26.71 21.20
C VAL A 206 16.80 26.23 22.45
N ALA A 207 16.58 24.97 22.88
CA ALA A 207 17.30 24.40 24.01
C ALA A 207 18.81 24.26 23.74
N SER A 208 19.20 23.92 22.52
CA SER A 208 20.60 23.85 22.09
C SER A 208 21.27 25.22 22.14
N ILE A 209 20.63 26.24 21.55
CA ILE A 209 21.10 27.63 21.62
C ILE A 209 21.20 28.09 23.08
N GLY A 210 20.19 27.80 23.90
CA GLY A 210 20.19 28.13 25.32
C GLY A 210 21.39 27.56 26.06
N LYS A 211 21.77 26.30 25.79
CA LYS A 211 22.98 25.69 26.36
C LYS A 211 24.26 26.38 25.92
N VAL A 212 24.35 26.80 24.66
CA VAL A 212 25.55 27.48 24.14
C VAL A 212 25.68 28.89 24.73
N VAL A 213 24.58 29.65 24.80
CA VAL A 213 24.59 31.02 25.31
C VAL A 213 24.80 31.06 26.83
N LEU A 214 24.10 30.21 27.58
CA LEU A 214 24.22 30.16 29.04
C LEU A 214 25.47 29.41 29.50
N GLY A 215 25.93 28.41 28.74
CA GLY A 215 27.16 27.66 29.02
C GLY A 215 28.44 28.44 28.71
N GLY A 216 28.37 29.48 27.86
CA GLY A 216 29.49 30.40 27.63
C GLY A 216 29.55 31.58 28.60
N LEU A 217 28.57 31.71 29.51
CA LEU A 217 28.47 32.80 30.49
C LEU A 217 28.90 32.37 31.90
N MET A 218 29.44 31.15 32.06
CA MET A 218 30.07 30.63 33.27
C MET A 218 31.53 30.27 33.04
#